data_AF-A0A2E2WI06-F1
#
_entry.id   AF-A0A2E2WI06-F1
#
_cell.length_a   1.000
_cell.length_b   1.000
_cell.length_c   1.000
_cell.angle_alpha   90.00
_cell.angle_beta   90.00
_cell.angle_gamma   90.00
#
_symmetry.space_group_name_H-M   'P 1'
#
loop_
_entity.id
_entity.type
_entity.pdbx_description
1 polymer ?
#
loop_
_entity_poly.entity_id
_entity_poly.type
_entity_poly.pdbx_seq_one_letter_code
_entity_poly.pdbx_strand_id
1 'polypeptide(L)'
;MTIKSYLHSKAPRFAESKIAPIHLADTNGRHYYAFADKVKPPKGGKNVSDEELQKIIPDSLLIRQIKEEAGRRITKIAPVWKQQNALADLYLLGGHTDLSGEEDERLTKAQDLLTQVQVLRQRSNEIESSFLDGMAVDYLTDQAWEESEDAE
;
A
#
# COMPACT_ATOMS: atom_id res chain seq x y z
N MET A 1 -6.00 14.05 -5.94
CA MET A 1 -6.70 12.79 -6.23
C MET A 1 -7.94 12.97 -7.11
N THR A 2 -7.86 12.53 -8.37
CA THR A 2 -9.02 12.52 -9.29
C THR A 2 -9.31 11.09 -9.73
N ILE A 3 -10.17 10.36 -9.01
CA ILE A 3 -10.66 9.04 -9.46
C ILE A 3 -12.01 9.17 -10.17
N LYS A 4 -12.13 8.52 -11.33
CA LYS A 4 -13.37 8.43 -12.10
C LYS A 4 -13.78 6.99 -12.37
N SER A 5 -15.10 6.75 -12.37
CA SER A 5 -15.69 5.51 -12.87
C SER A 5 -16.41 5.73 -14.20
N TYR A 6 -16.24 4.78 -15.11
CA TYR A 6 -16.86 4.75 -16.44
C TYR A 6 -17.63 3.45 -16.64
N LEU A 7 -18.73 3.47 -17.38
CA LEU A 7 -19.46 2.23 -17.69
C LEU A 7 -18.64 1.35 -18.64
N HIS A 8 -18.71 0.02 -18.48
CA HIS A 8 -17.98 -0.91 -19.33
C HIS A 8 -18.34 -0.77 -20.81
N SER A 9 -19.63 -0.57 -21.11
CA SER A 9 -20.12 -0.35 -22.48
C SER A 9 -19.65 0.97 -23.10
N LYS A 10 -19.02 1.84 -22.32
CA LYS A 10 -18.49 3.15 -22.73
C LYS A 10 -17.06 3.32 -22.24
N ALA A 11 -16.24 2.27 -22.37
CA ALA A 11 -14.83 2.32 -22.02
C ALA A 11 -14.19 3.59 -22.63
N PRO A 12 -13.63 4.47 -21.79
CA PRO A 12 -13.10 5.74 -22.25
C PRO A 12 -11.90 5.50 -23.18
N ARG A 13 -11.82 6.28 -24.27
CA ARG A 13 -10.61 6.35 -25.08
C ARG A 13 -9.68 7.40 -24.50
N PHE A 14 -8.57 6.97 -23.95
CA PHE A 14 -7.51 7.84 -23.42
C PHE A 14 -6.56 8.28 -24.53
N ALA A 15 -7.10 8.89 -25.58
CA ALA A 15 -6.25 9.45 -26.63
C ALA A 15 -5.63 10.76 -26.13
N GLU A 16 -4.30 10.87 -26.23
CA GLU A 16 -3.49 12.10 -26.11
C GLU A 16 -3.05 12.59 -24.70
N SER A 17 -3.10 11.76 -23.64
CA SER A 17 -2.40 12.11 -22.39
C SER A 17 -0.94 11.66 -22.42
N LYS A 18 0.00 12.54 -22.03
CA LYS A 18 1.42 12.16 -21.81
C LYS A 18 1.59 11.16 -20.66
N ILE A 19 0.62 11.12 -19.73
CA ILE A 19 0.63 10.25 -18.55
C ILE A 19 -0.63 9.38 -18.64
N ALA A 20 -0.45 8.07 -18.70
CA ALA A 20 -1.58 7.14 -18.73
C ALA A 20 -2.29 7.11 -17.36
N PRO A 21 -3.63 7.13 -17.32
CA PRO A 21 -4.35 6.89 -16.08
C PRO A 21 -4.14 5.45 -15.61
N ILE A 22 -4.20 5.26 -14.30
CA ILE A 22 -4.02 3.95 -13.67
C ILE A 22 -5.38 3.28 -13.57
N HIS A 23 -5.51 2.09 -14.17
CA HIS A 23 -6.68 1.25 -13.98
C HIS A 23 -6.63 0.61 -12.59
N LEU A 24 -7.72 0.75 -11.84
CA LEU A 24 -7.81 0.25 -10.47
C LEU A 24 -8.57 -1.07 -10.39
N ALA A 25 -9.78 -1.12 -10.95
CA ALA A 25 -10.64 -2.29 -10.84
C ALA A 25 -11.78 -2.24 -11.88
N ASP A 26 -12.40 -3.41 -12.07
CA ASP A 26 -13.63 -3.60 -12.83
C ASP A 26 -14.69 -4.24 -11.93
N THR A 27 -15.70 -3.45 -11.51
CA THR A 27 -16.74 -3.95 -10.60
C THR A 27 -18.05 -3.20 -10.81
N ASN A 28 -19.18 -3.86 -10.53
CA ASN A 28 -20.53 -3.29 -10.67
C ASN A 28 -20.80 -2.66 -12.05
N GLY A 29 -20.30 -3.28 -13.13
CA GLY A 29 -20.46 -2.78 -14.49
C GLY A 29 -19.70 -1.48 -14.78
N ARG A 30 -18.69 -1.11 -13.97
CA ARG A 30 -17.84 0.08 -14.16
C ARG A 30 -16.33 -0.22 -14.14
N HIS A 31 -15.60 0.49 -14.98
CA HIS A 31 -14.15 0.60 -14.96
C HIS A 31 -13.73 1.78 -14.09
N TYR A 32 -12.79 1.58 -13.17
CA TYR A 32 -12.30 2.60 -12.25
C TYR A 32 -10.88 3.01 -12.61
N TYR A 33 -10.63 4.32 -12.67
CA TYR A 33 -9.33 4.86 -13.03
C TYR A 33 -8.92 5.99 -12.10
N ALA A 34 -7.65 5.98 -11.70
CA ALA A 34 -6.97 7.08 -11.02
C ALA A 34 -6.22 7.95 -12.04
N PHE A 35 -6.32 9.27 -11.85
CA PHE A 35 -5.68 10.27 -12.70
C PHE A 35 -4.76 11.14 -11.85
N ALA A 36 -3.53 11.33 -12.33
CA ALA A 36 -2.59 12.29 -11.77
C ALA A 36 -3.18 13.70 -11.85
N ASP A 37 -2.87 14.55 -10.87
CA ASP A 37 -3.48 15.88 -10.72
C ASP A 37 -3.34 16.78 -11.97
N LYS A 38 -2.31 16.57 -12.80
CA LYS A 38 -2.08 17.31 -14.04
C LYS A 38 -2.84 16.74 -15.26
N VAL A 39 -3.49 15.59 -15.12
CA VAL A 39 -4.21 14.90 -16.20
C VAL A 39 -5.70 15.17 -16.08
N LYS A 40 -6.28 15.79 -17.10
CA LYS A 40 -7.73 16.03 -17.15
C LYS A 40 -8.47 14.75 -17.57
N PRO A 41 -9.39 14.21 -16.75
CA PRO A 41 -10.15 13.03 -17.14
C PRO A 41 -11.08 13.30 -18.34
N PRO A 42 -11.32 12.31 -19.21
CA PRO A 42 -12.25 12.44 -20.31
C PRO A 42 -13.69 12.66 -19.81
N LYS A 43 -14.49 13.39 -20.59
CA LYS A 43 -15.89 13.66 -20.27
C LYS A 43 -16.70 12.36 -20.16
N GLY A 44 -17.70 12.34 -19.27
CA GLY A 44 -18.63 11.23 -19.10
C GLY A 44 -18.33 10.29 -17.92
N GLY A 45 -17.20 10.45 -17.24
CA GLY A 45 -16.88 9.72 -16.01
C GLY A 45 -17.55 10.31 -14.76
N LYS A 46 -18.02 9.44 -13.86
CA LYS A 46 -18.56 9.82 -12.54
C LYS A 46 -17.41 9.93 -11.53
N ASN A 47 -17.44 10.93 -10.65
CA ASN A 47 -16.53 10.95 -9.49
C ASN A 47 -16.83 9.76 -8.58
N VAL A 48 -15.79 9.15 -8.04
CA VAL A 48 -15.89 8.07 -7.06
C VAL A 48 -15.88 8.72 -5.67
N SER A 49 -16.84 8.35 -4.82
CA SER A 49 -16.85 8.76 -3.41
C SER A 49 -15.95 7.84 -2.58
N ASP A 50 -15.51 8.29 -1.40
CA ASP A 50 -14.64 7.49 -0.52
C ASP A 50 -15.27 6.14 -0.14
N GLU A 51 -16.58 6.11 0.11
CA GLU A 51 -17.32 4.87 0.37
C GLU A 51 -17.34 3.91 -0.82
N GLU A 52 -17.38 4.44 -2.05
CA GLU A 52 -17.33 3.63 -3.28
C GLU A 52 -15.89 3.14 -3.47
N LEU A 53 -14.90 3.99 -3.20
CA LEU A 53 -13.47 3.65 -3.25
C LEU A 53 -13.09 2.53 -2.28
N GLN A 54 -13.55 2.58 -1.04
CA GLN A 54 -13.31 1.53 -0.04
C GLN A 54 -13.85 0.16 -0.46
N LYS A 55 -14.91 0.14 -1.29
CA LYS A 55 -15.49 -1.10 -1.82
C LYS A 55 -14.72 -1.66 -3.01
N ILE A 56 -14.05 -0.82 -3.80
CA ILE A 56 -13.31 -1.27 -5.00
C ILE A 56 -11.84 -1.58 -4.73
N ILE A 57 -11.21 -0.97 -3.72
CA ILE A 57 -9.80 -1.21 -3.38
C ILE A 57 -9.52 -2.72 -3.18
N PRO A 58 -10.35 -3.48 -2.43
CA PRO A 58 -10.15 -4.92 -2.27
C PRO A 58 -10.23 -5.71 -3.59
N ASP A 59 -11.01 -5.22 -4.56
CA ASP A 59 -11.15 -5.84 -5.89
C ASP A 59 -10.01 -5.45 -6.85
N SER A 60 -9.15 -4.49 -6.46
CA SER A 60 -8.03 -4.05 -7.29
C SER A 60 -6.89 -5.08 -7.29
N LEU A 61 -6.67 -5.70 -8.45
CA LEU A 61 -5.54 -6.61 -8.65
C LEU A 61 -4.19 -5.92 -8.36
N LEU A 62 -4.06 -4.66 -8.76
CA LEU A 62 -2.86 -3.87 -8.58
C LEU A 62 -2.54 -3.64 -7.10
N ILE A 63 -3.53 -3.19 -6.32
CA ILE A 63 -3.34 -2.99 -4.87
C ILE A 63 -3.05 -4.33 -4.18
N ARG A 64 -3.72 -5.41 -4.59
CA ARG A 64 -3.45 -6.75 -4.06
C ARG A 64 -2.00 -7.17 -4.32
N GLN A 65 -1.47 -6.96 -5.52
CA GLN A 65 -0.07 -7.26 -5.86
C GLN A 65 0.92 -6.44 -5.03
N ILE A 66 0.63 -5.16 -4.78
CA ILE A 66 1.45 -4.30 -3.91
C ILE A 66 1.48 -4.86 -2.47
N LYS A 67 0.33 -5.30 -1.94
CA LYS A 67 0.26 -5.93 -0.61
C LYS A 67 0.96 -7.29 -0.56
N GLU A 68 0.86 -8.07 -1.62
CA GLU A 68 1.56 -9.36 -1.75
C GLU A 68 3.09 -9.18 -1.76
N GLU A 69 3.62 -8.20 -2.51
CA GLU A 69 5.07 -7.93 -2.51
C GLU A 69 5.55 -7.38 -1.17
N ALA A 70 4.76 -6.51 -0.51
CA ALA A 70 5.03 -6.10 0.87
C ALA A 70 5.11 -7.32 1.79
N GLY A 71 4.14 -8.23 1.70
CA GLY A 71 4.11 -9.48 2.47
C GLY A 71 5.32 -10.37 2.21
N ARG A 72 5.75 -10.48 0.95
CA ARG A 72 6.97 -11.20 0.55
C ARG A 72 8.21 -10.62 1.20
N ARG A 73 8.37 -9.30 1.12
CA ARG A 73 9.51 -8.56 1.72
C ARG A 73 9.52 -8.68 3.24
N ILE A 74 8.36 -8.51 3.89
CA ILE A 74 8.19 -8.72 5.33
C ILE A 74 8.59 -10.14 5.73
N THR A 75 8.10 -11.15 5.00
CA THR A 75 8.39 -12.56 5.32
C THR A 75 9.88 -12.91 5.19
N LYS A 76 10.62 -12.22 4.31
CA LYS A 76 12.07 -12.37 4.16
C LYS A 76 12.84 -11.89 5.40
N ILE A 77 12.37 -10.86 6.08
CA ILE A 77 12.97 -10.30 7.30
C ILE A 77 12.46 -11.01 8.56
N ALA A 78 11.15 -11.19 8.61
CA ALA A 78 10.41 -11.71 9.74
C ALA A 78 9.38 -12.73 9.24
N PRO A 79 9.70 -14.03 9.19
CA PRO A 79 8.70 -15.07 8.98
C PRO A 79 7.57 -14.97 10.01
N VAL A 80 6.38 -15.47 9.67
CA VAL A 80 5.16 -15.31 10.50
C VAL A 80 5.39 -15.71 11.96
N TRP A 81 6.02 -16.86 12.21
CA TRP A 81 6.31 -17.32 13.58
C TRP A 81 7.21 -16.36 14.35
N LYS A 82 8.16 -15.69 13.68
CA LYS A 82 9.07 -14.72 14.30
C LYS A 82 8.33 -13.42 14.66
N GLN A 83 7.39 -12.99 13.81
CA GLN A 83 6.51 -11.86 14.12
C GLN A 83 5.59 -12.17 15.32
N GLN A 84 5.03 -13.38 15.37
CA GLN A 84 4.18 -13.82 16.48
C GLN A 84 4.97 -13.88 17.80
N ASN A 85 6.20 -14.40 17.77
CA ASN A 85 7.06 -14.42 18.94
C ASN A 85 7.42 -13.01 19.41
N ALA A 86 7.78 -12.11 18.49
CA ALA A 86 8.06 -10.72 18.84
C ALA A 86 6.84 -10.01 19.46
N LEU A 87 5.64 -10.27 18.95
CA LEU A 87 4.39 -9.75 19.54
C LEU A 87 4.13 -10.35 20.93
N ALA A 88 4.41 -11.63 21.13
CA ALA A 88 4.29 -12.29 22.42
C ALA A 88 5.30 -11.71 23.43
N ASP A 89 6.55 -11.51 23.03
CA ASP A 89 7.59 -10.90 23.86
C ASP A 89 7.20 -9.47 24.26
N LEU A 90 6.69 -8.65 23.32
CA LEU A 90 6.15 -7.32 23.64
C LEU A 90 5.02 -7.38 24.67
N TYR A 91 4.07 -8.30 24.49
CA TYR A 91 2.92 -8.43 25.38
C TYR A 91 3.32 -8.91 26.79
N LEU A 92 4.24 -9.88 26.85
CA LEU A 92 4.68 -10.49 28.10
C LEU A 92 5.69 -9.63 28.87
N LEU A 93 6.54 -8.86 28.19
CA LEU A 93 7.66 -8.16 28.81
C LEU A 93 7.49 -6.63 28.82
N GLY A 94 6.73 -6.05 27.88
CA GLY A 94 6.68 -4.60 27.66
C GLY A 94 6.09 -3.76 28.80
N GLY A 95 5.41 -4.40 29.77
CA GLY A 95 4.87 -3.74 30.96
C GLY A 95 5.69 -3.93 32.24
N HIS A 96 6.80 -4.67 32.18
CA HIS A 96 7.61 -4.99 33.35
C HIS A 96 8.75 -3.98 33.53
N THR A 97 9.02 -3.58 34.77
CA THR A 97 10.11 -2.64 35.13
C THR A 97 11.39 -3.35 35.54
N ASP A 98 11.29 -4.62 35.95
CA ASP A 98 12.38 -5.38 36.56
C ASP A 98 12.82 -6.52 35.64
N LEU A 99 13.05 -6.20 34.36
CA LEU A 99 13.51 -7.16 33.36
C LEU A 99 14.97 -7.55 33.63
N SER A 100 15.28 -8.84 33.51
CA SER A 100 16.66 -9.29 33.44
C SER A 100 17.33 -8.82 32.14
N GLY A 101 18.66 -8.78 32.09
CA GLY A 101 19.38 -8.34 30.88
C GLY A 101 19.04 -9.15 29.62
N GLU A 102 18.75 -10.45 29.77
CA GLU A 102 18.32 -11.29 28.64
C GLU A 102 16.88 -10.97 28.18
N GLU A 103 15.98 -10.65 29.12
CA GLU A 103 14.61 -10.26 28.80
C GLU A 103 14.54 -8.88 28.16
N ASP A 104 15.35 -7.94 28.63
CA ASP A 104 15.49 -6.61 28.05
C ASP A 104 16.04 -6.67 26.61
N GLU A 105 17.06 -7.51 26.37
CA GLU A 105 17.61 -7.74 25.04
C GLU A 105 16.57 -8.39 24.10
N ARG A 106 15.79 -9.35 24.60
CA ARG A 106 14.69 -9.97 23.83
C ARG A 106 13.61 -8.96 23.48
N LEU A 107 13.19 -8.13 24.43
CA LEU A 107 12.19 -7.10 24.22
C LEU A 107 12.65 -6.08 23.17
N THR A 108 13.90 -5.63 23.26
CA THR A 108 14.50 -4.71 22.29
C THR A 108 14.52 -5.31 20.88
N LYS A 109 14.99 -6.56 20.74
CA LYS A 109 14.99 -7.27 19.44
C LYS A 109 13.58 -7.44 18.86
N ALA A 110 12.58 -7.69 19.71
CA ALA A 110 11.19 -7.79 19.30
C ALA A 110 10.65 -6.45 18.79
N GLN A 111 10.93 -5.35 19.50
CA GLN A 111 10.57 -3.99 19.11
C GLN A 111 11.19 -3.60 17.77
N ASP A 112 12.50 -3.82 17.61
CA ASP A 112 13.22 -3.51 16.37
C ASP A 112 12.66 -4.28 15.18
N LEU A 113 12.39 -5.58 15.36
CA LEU A 113 11.83 -6.42 14.31
C LEU A 113 10.45 -5.91 13.87
N LEU A 114 9.57 -5.60 14.82
CA LEU A 114 8.21 -5.14 14.52
C LEU A 114 8.20 -3.73 13.93
N THR A 115 9.17 -2.88 14.31
CA THR A 115 9.39 -1.56 13.71
C THR A 115 9.76 -1.70 12.24
N GLN A 116 10.72 -2.59 11.89
CA GLN A 116 11.07 -2.85 10.49
C GLN A 116 9.88 -3.38 9.67
N VAL A 117 9.07 -4.27 10.26
CA VAL A 117 7.84 -4.76 9.62
C VAL A 117 6.84 -3.63 9.41
N GLN A 118 6.69 -2.73 10.38
CA GLN A 118 5.80 -1.58 10.29
C GLN A 118 6.23 -0.60 9.20
N VAL A 119 7.53 -0.32 9.07
CA VAL A 119 8.08 0.52 7.98
C VAL A 119 7.68 -0.04 6.61
N LEU A 120 7.86 -1.35 6.38
CA LEU A 120 7.45 -1.98 5.11
C LEU A 120 5.93 -1.92 4.86
N ARG A 121 5.11 -2.07 5.91
CA ARG A 121 3.64 -1.92 5.80
C ARG A 121 3.25 -0.49 5.47
N GLN A 122 3.89 0.50 6.10
CA GLN A 122 3.67 1.90 5.81
C GLN A 122 4.08 2.23 4.38
N ARG A 123 5.24 1.76 3.94
CA ARG A 123 5.70 1.95 2.56
C ARG A 123 4.75 1.34 1.54
N SER A 124 4.19 0.17 1.84
CA SER A 124 3.12 -0.42 1.01
C SER A 124 1.87 0.47 0.92
N ASN A 125 1.49 1.15 2.00
CA ASN A 125 0.36 2.09 2.00
C ASN A 125 0.68 3.37 1.22
N GLU A 126 1.92 3.87 1.29
CA GLU A 126 2.39 5.02 0.51
C GLU A 126 2.39 4.73 -1.00
N ILE A 127 2.91 3.56 -1.39
CA ILE A 127 2.86 3.10 -2.78
C ILE A 127 1.41 3.02 -3.25
N GLU A 128 0.53 2.37 -2.50
CA GLU A 128 -0.91 2.33 -2.79
C GLU A 128 -1.50 3.74 -2.97
N SER A 129 -1.21 4.67 -2.05
CA SER A 129 -1.67 6.05 -2.15
C SER A 129 -1.19 6.73 -3.44
N SER A 130 0.08 6.52 -3.83
CA SER A 130 0.62 7.04 -5.08
C SER A 130 -0.18 6.54 -6.29
N PHE A 131 -0.50 5.24 -6.33
CA PHE A 131 -1.32 4.66 -7.40
C PHE A 131 -2.75 5.24 -7.42
N LEU A 132 -3.34 5.45 -6.24
CA LEU A 132 -4.65 6.09 -6.08
C LEU A 132 -4.65 7.57 -6.52
N ASP A 133 -3.52 8.25 -6.37
CA ASP A 133 -3.26 9.59 -6.90
C ASP A 133 -2.89 9.61 -8.38
N GLY A 134 -2.90 8.46 -9.06
CA GLY A 134 -2.60 8.37 -10.49
C GLY A 134 -1.10 8.42 -10.82
N MET A 135 -0.25 8.25 -9.82
CA MET A 135 1.22 8.27 -9.93
C MET A 135 1.77 6.84 -9.80
N ALA A 136 2.24 6.28 -10.91
CA ALA A 136 2.77 4.92 -10.93
C ALA A 136 4.15 4.85 -10.25
N VAL A 137 4.32 3.85 -9.37
CA VAL A 137 5.59 3.53 -8.73
C VAL A 137 5.99 2.11 -9.15
N ASP A 138 7.25 1.91 -9.52
CA ASP A 138 7.75 0.57 -9.87
C ASP A 138 8.02 -0.26 -8.60
N TYR A 139 6.94 -0.71 -7.96
CA TYR A 139 6.95 -1.44 -6.69
C TYR A 139 7.62 -2.82 -6.77
N LEU A 140 8.06 -3.28 -7.95
CA LEU A 140 8.81 -4.52 -8.07
C LEU A 140 10.32 -4.31 -7.83
N THR A 141 10.80 -3.07 -7.94
CA THR A 141 12.21 -2.71 -7.71
C THR A 141 12.52 -2.48 -6.24
N ASP A 142 13.76 -2.72 -5.81
CA ASP A 142 14.17 -2.46 -4.43
C ASP A 142 14.12 -0.97 -4.08
N GLN A 143 14.43 -0.09 -5.04
CA GLN A 143 14.38 1.36 -4.88
C GLN A 143 12.99 1.86 -4.43
N ALA A 144 11.90 1.19 -4.85
CA ALA A 144 10.56 1.57 -4.42
C ALA A 144 10.30 1.32 -2.92
N TRP A 145 11.11 0.49 -2.26
CA TRP A 145 10.94 0.09 -0.86
C TRP A 145 12.02 0.62 0.08
N GLU A 146 13.03 1.28 -0.47
CA GLU A 146 13.95 2.08 0.30
C GLU A 146 13.19 3.31 0.82
N GLU A 147 13.40 3.67 2.08
CA GLU A 147 12.94 4.95 2.59
C GLU A 147 13.57 6.02 1.69
N SER A 148 12.75 6.90 1.12
CA SER A 148 13.28 8.06 0.42
C SER A 148 13.98 8.92 1.47
N GLU A 149 15.30 8.87 1.53
CA GLU A 149 16.12 9.83 2.29
C GLU A 149 15.90 11.28 1.79
N ASP A 150 15.20 11.48 0.67
CA ASP A 150 14.94 12.79 0.08
C ASP A 150 13.54 13.32 0.42
N ALA A 151 13.38 13.81 1.66
CA ALA A 151 12.34 14.78 2.01
C ALA A 151 12.90 15.82 3.01
N GLU A 152 13.98 16.49 2.62
CA GLU A 152 14.34 17.84 3.11
C GLU A 152 14.04 18.91 2.06
#